data_AF-A0A176RTE6-F1
#
_entry.id   AF-A0A176RTE6-F1
#
_cell.length_a   1.000
_cell.length_b   1.000
_cell.length_c   1.000
_cell.angle_alpha   90.00
_cell.angle_beta   90.00
_cell.angle_gamma   90.00
#
_symmetry.space_group_name_H-M   'P 1'
#
loop_
_entity.id
_entity.type
_entity.pdbx_description
1 polymer ?
#
loop_
_entity_poly.entity_id
_entity_poly.type
_entity_poly.pdbx_seq_one_letter_code
_entity_poly.pdbx_strand_id
1 'polypeptide(L)'
;MVMVNESFYKWIVKLSKSEPFLSMIAQTENAQNKQTPVELILRFLIHRKIPYQSGLNVHDYLDDGMLKLANRYPGDEKLDFSTEKKIFFQTFSFLNDTIGKDVFKRWHGDGKRFKGKFMVSAYQTIAVGVSKHLDTIAQIKKQPEWMREKIEQLWKNNSYSKYLTGGTYGAMQLAKLLPEDFFRP
;
A
#
# COMPACT_ATOMS: atom_id res chain seq x y z
N MET A 1 -14.05 22.67 -10.87
CA MET A 1 -13.29 22.22 -9.69
C MET A 1 -14.28 21.57 -8.74
N VAL A 2 -14.26 20.24 -8.64
CA VAL A 2 -15.12 19.51 -7.72
C VAL A 2 -14.64 19.84 -6.31
N MET A 3 -15.53 20.37 -5.46
CA MET A 3 -15.29 20.51 -4.03
C MET A 3 -15.03 19.10 -3.47
N VAL A 4 -13.75 18.70 -3.41
CA VAL A 4 -13.34 17.51 -2.66
C VAL A 4 -13.86 17.72 -1.25
N ASN A 5 -14.63 16.75 -0.75
CA ASN A 5 -15.19 16.77 0.59
C ASN A 5 -14.12 17.20 1.61
N GLU A 6 -14.28 18.39 2.18
CA GLU A 6 -13.29 19.00 3.07
C GLU A 6 -12.98 18.11 4.28
N SER A 7 -13.99 17.37 4.76
CA SER A 7 -13.84 16.42 5.86
C SER A 7 -12.95 15.23 5.47
N PHE A 8 -13.11 14.71 4.25
CA PHE A 8 -12.24 13.66 3.71
C PHE A 8 -10.79 14.14 3.58
N TYR A 9 -10.59 15.34 3.01
CA TYR A 9 -9.26 15.93 2.87
C TYR A 9 -8.58 16.14 4.24
N LYS A 10 -9.27 16.77 5.20
CA LYS A 10 -8.76 16.96 6.56
C LYS A 10 -8.41 15.64 7.25
N TRP A 11 -9.24 14.62 7.04
CA TRP A 11 -9.01 13.29 7.59
C TRP A 11 -7.74 12.64 7.01
N ILE A 12 -7.54 12.69 5.69
CA ILE A 12 -6.32 12.17 5.04
C ILE A 12 -5.08 12.92 5.51
N VAL A 13 -5.13 14.25 5.57
CA VAL A 13 -4.00 15.07 6.06
C VAL A 13 -3.65 14.74 7.51
N LYS A 14 -4.65 14.43 8.35
CA LYS A 14 -4.39 13.99 9.73
C LYS A 14 -3.78 12.59 9.76
N LEU A 15 -4.27 11.67 8.93
CA LEU A 15 -3.76 10.30 8.85
C LEU A 15 -2.32 10.26 8.33
N SER A 16 -1.97 11.16 7.40
CA SER A 16 -0.63 11.27 6.79
C SER A 16 0.47 11.71 7.75
N LYS A 17 0.08 12.22 8.93
CA LYS A 17 0.98 12.68 9.98
C LYS A 17 1.13 11.66 11.13
N SER A 18 0.69 10.42 10.93
CA SER A 18 0.74 9.38 11.98
C SER A 18 2.12 8.72 12.08
N GLU A 19 2.56 8.47 13.31
CA GLU A 19 3.95 8.07 13.63
C GLU A 19 4.38 6.65 13.21
N PRO A 20 3.53 5.61 13.15
CA PRO A 20 3.95 4.35 12.51
C PRO A 20 4.14 4.49 11.00
N PHE A 21 3.37 5.37 10.35
CA PHE A 21 3.42 5.52 8.90
C PHE A 21 4.60 6.39 8.46
N LEU A 22 4.77 7.58 9.06
CA LEU A 22 5.84 8.51 8.71
C LEU A 22 7.23 7.88 8.88
N SER A 23 7.46 7.16 9.97
CA SER A 23 8.72 6.45 10.23
C SER A 23 9.08 5.44 9.14
N MET A 24 8.06 4.83 8.50
CA MET A 24 8.26 3.84 7.42
C MET A 24 8.50 4.47 6.05
N ILE A 25 7.96 5.66 5.81
CA ILE A 25 8.09 6.36 4.51
C ILE A 25 9.15 7.47 4.52
N ALA A 26 9.80 7.75 5.65
CA ALA A 26 10.78 8.83 5.80
C ALA A 26 11.92 8.82 4.77
N GLN A 27 12.18 7.69 4.10
CA GLN A 27 13.24 7.53 3.11
C GLN A 27 12.84 7.99 1.69
N THR A 28 11.66 8.57 1.46
CA THR A 28 11.19 9.05 0.15
C THR A 28 11.84 10.37 -0.32
N GLU A 29 12.99 10.77 0.24
CA GLU A 29 13.58 12.12 0.10
C GLU A 29 14.17 12.47 -1.28
N ASN A 30 14.32 11.52 -2.20
CA ASN A 30 14.82 11.83 -3.55
C ASN A 30 13.75 12.53 -4.41
N ALA A 31 14.05 13.75 -4.86
CA ALA A 31 13.14 14.64 -5.60
C ALA A 31 12.42 14.00 -6.82
N GLN A 32 13.02 12.99 -7.47
CA GLN A 32 12.42 12.31 -8.63
C GLN A 32 11.33 11.26 -8.27
N ASN A 33 11.28 10.77 -7.02
CA ASN A 33 10.33 9.74 -6.57
C ASN A 33 9.49 10.21 -5.37
N LYS A 34 9.38 11.52 -5.16
CA LYS A 34 8.74 12.10 -3.98
C LYS A 34 7.22 11.97 -4.08
N GLN A 35 6.71 10.86 -3.58
CA GLN A 35 5.30 10.70 -3.27
C GLN A 35 5.01 11.42 -1.95
N THR A 36 3.96 12.24 -1.92
CA THR A 36 3.58 12.87 -0.65
C THR A 36 2.99 11.81 0.29
N PRO A 37 3.14 11.95 1.62
CA PRO A 37 2.45 11.08 2.58
C PRO A 37 0.94 10.99 2.33
N VAL A 38 0.33 12.08 1.86
CA VAL A 38 -1.08 12.15 1.45
C VAL A 38 -1.37 11.27 0.23
N GLU A 39 -0.52 11.31 -0.79
CA GLU A 39 -0.67 10.49 -2.00
C GLU A 39 -0.54 8.98 -1.70
N LEU A 40 0.41 8.61 -0.83
CA LEU A 40 0.57 7.22 -0.40
C LEU A 40 -0.67 6.70 0.36
N ILE A 41 -1.30 7.53 1.19
CA ILE A 41 -2.56 7.18 1.85
C ILE A 41 -3.70 7.02 0.85
N LEU A 42 -3.84 7.96 -0.08
CA LEU A 42 -4.85 7.87 -1.15
C LEU A 42 -4.68 6.56 -1.93
N ARG A 43 -3.44 6.25 -2.35
CA ARG A 43 -3.13 4.98 -3.02
C ARG A 43 -3.53 3.78 -2.17
N PHE A 44 -3.22 3.77 -0.88
CA PHE A 44 -3.60 2.68 0.01
C PHE A 44 -5.13 2.48 0.09
N LEU A 45 -5.88 3.57 0.31
CA LEU A 45 -7.33 3.52 0.43
C LEU A 45 -8.00 3.10 -0.88
N ILE A 46 -7.58 3.68 -2.00
CA ILE A 46 -8.13 3.38 -3.33
C ILE A 46 -7.93 1.90 -3.66
N HIS A 47 -6.73 1.36 -3.47
CA HIS A 47 -6.46 -0.07 -3.75
C HIS A 47 -7.16 -1.03 -2.78
N ARG A 48 -7.54 -0.58 -1.58
CA ARG A 48 -8.34 -1.38 -0.66
C ARG A 48 -9.82 -1.40 -1.02
N LYS A 49 -10.36 -0.26 -1.47
CA LYS A 49 -11.81 -0.04 -1.60
C LYS A 49 -12.34 -0.12 -3.01
N ILE A 50 -11.49 0.16 -3.99
CA ILE A 50 -11.90 0.33 -5.38
C ILE A 50 -11.21 -0.75 -6.18
N PRO A 51 -11.94 -1.77 -6.68
CA PRO A 51 -11.34 -2.81 -7.47
C PRO A 51 -10.73 -2.21 -8.73
N TYR A 52 -9.53 -2.66 -9.06
CA TYR A 52 -8.85 -2.22 -10.27
C TYR A 52 -9.55 -2.79 -11.51
N GLN A 53 -9.89 -1.93 -12.47
CA GLN A 53 -10.49 -2.36 -13.74
C GLN A 53 -9.40 -2.51 -14.81
N SER A 54 -9.36 -3.69 -15.43
CA SER A 54 -8.43 -3.98 -16.53
C SER A 54 -8.63 -2.97 -17.67
N GLY A 55 -7.52 -2.49 -18.24
CA GLY A 55 -7.54 -1.52 -19.35
C GLY A 55 -7.41 -0.06 -18.94
N LEU A 56 -7.68 0.31 -17.69
CA LEU A 56 -7.39 1.67 -17.21
C LEU A 56 -5.88 1.90 -17.07
N ASN A 57 -5.45 3.14 -17.25
CA ASN A 57 -4.16 3.64 -16.77
C ASN A 57 -4.24 3.84 -15.24
N VAL A 58 -3.12 3.67 -14.54
CA VAL A 58 -3.02 3.88 -13.09
C VAL A 58 -3.36 5.30 -12.65
N HIS A 59 -3.04 6.32 -13.45
CA HIS A 59 -3.40 7.71 -13.14
C HIS A 59 -4.91 7.86 -13.15
N ASP A 60 -5.55 7.45 -14.25
CA ASP A 60 -7.01 7.48 -14.38
C ASP A 60 -7.71 6.69 -13.27
N TYR A 61 -7.19 5.50 -12.92
CA TYR A 61 -7.70 4.70 -11.81
C TYR A 61 -7.59 5.43 -10.45
N LEU A 62 -6.49 6.13 -10.20
CA LEU A 62 -6.30 6.88 -8.96
C LEU A 62 -7.16 8.13 -8.91
N ASP A 63 -7.32 8.83 -10.04
CA ASP A 63 -8.17 10.02 -10.15
C ASP A 63 -9.64 9.66 -9.97
N ASP A 64 -10.12 8.65 -10.69
CA ASP A 64 -11.47 8.09 -10.52
C ASP A 64 -11.68 7.59 -9.10
N GLY A 65 -10.66 6.91 -8.55
CA GLY A 65 -10.70 6.40 -7.20
C GLY A 65 -10.81 7.49 -6.16
N MET A 66 -10.06 8.58 -6.32
CA MET A 66 -10.12 9.74 -5.45
C MET A 66 -11.49 10.40 -5.50
N LEU A 67 -12.07 10.55 -6.70
CA LEU A 67 -13.43 11.09 -6.86
C LEU A 67 -14.46 10.20 -6.17
N LYS A 68 -14.37 8.87 -6.31
CA LYS A 68 -15.27 7.91 -5.64
C LYS A 68 -15.13 7.91 -4.11
N LEU A 69 -13.92 8.04 -3.58
CA LEU A 69 -13.73 8.12 -2.13
C LEU A 69 -14.17 9.47 -1.54
N ALA A 70 -13.96 10.56 -2.28
CA ALA A 70 -14.30 11.90 -1.82
C ALA A 70 -15.79 12.20 -1.95
N ASN A 71 -16.44 11.70 -3.01
CA ASN A 71 -17.83 11.96 -3.33
C ASN A 71 -18.71 10.80 -2.88
N ARG A 72 -19.90 11.13 -2.37
CA ARG A 72 -20.90 10.13 -2.00
C ARG A 72 -21.85 9.94 -3.18
N TYR A 73 -21.67 8.89 -3.98
CA TYR A 73 -22.66 8.54 -4.99
C TYR A 73 -23.79 7.69 -4.37
N PRO A 74 -25.05 7.85 -4.82
CA PRO A 74 -26.15 6.99 -4.38
C PRO A 74 -25.85 5.52 -4.67
N GLY A 75 -25.94 4.66 -3.64
CA GLY A 75 -25.65 3.22 -3.75
C GLY A 75 -24.24 2.81 -3.31
N ASP A 76 -23.31 3.75 -3.15
CA ASP A 76 -21.96 3.44 -2.66
C ASP A 76 -21.94 3.26 -1.14
N GLU A 77 -21.21 2.25 -0.67
CA GLU A 77 -20.91 2.09 0.75
C GLU A 77 -20.10 3.31 1.22
N LYS A 78 -20.59 3.98 2.26
CA LYS A 78 -19.91 5.14 2.82
C LYS A 78 -18.57 4.69 3.41
N LEU A 79 -17.48 5.38 3.03
CA LEU A 79 -16.17 5.16 3.66
C LEU A 79 -16.27 5.45 5.17
N ASP A 80 -16.15 4.40 5.98
CA ASP A 80 -16.05 4.54 7.43
C ASP A 80 -14.61 4.92 7.82
N PHE A 81 -14.44 6.21 8.12
CA PHE A 81 -13.17 6.80 8.52
C PHE A 81 -12.59 6.17 9.79
N SER A 82 -13.44 5.69 10.71
CA SER A 82 -12.98 5.07 11.95
C SER A 82 -12.38 3.69 11.66
N THR A 83 -13.11 2.89 10.90
CA THR A 83 -12.69 1.55 10.48
C THR A 83 -11.42 1.60 9.63
N GLU A 84 -11.37 2.45 8.60
CA GLU A 84 -10.17 2.56 7.77
C GLU A 84 -8.97 3.12 8.52
N LYS A 85 -9.18 4.05 9.46
CA LYS A 85 -8.12 4.51 10.34
C LYS A 85 -7.59 3.35 11.18
N LYS A 86 -8.44 2.56 11.82
CA LYS A 86 -8.02 1.42 12.64
C LYS A 86 -7.17 0.44 11.83
N ILE A 87 -7.64 0.05 10.65
CA ILE A 87 -6.93 -0.89 9.77
C ILE A 87 -5.60 -0.30 9.30
N PHE A 88 -5.56 0.98 8.93
CA PHE A 88 -4.33 1.67 8.58
C PHE A 88 -3.31 1.59 9.72
N PHE A 89 -3.70 2.00 10.93
CA PHE A 89 -2.80 1.98 12.09
C PHE A 89 -2.31 0.56 12.42
N GLN A 90 -3.19 -0.43 12.40
CA GLN A 90 -2.81 -1.83 12.64
C GLN A 90 -1.83 -2.34 11.58
N THR A 91 -2.07 -2.03 10.31
CA THR A 91 -1.19 -2.43 9.20
C THR A 91 0.22 -1.86 9.37
N PHE A 92 0.33 -0.55 9.54
CA PHE A 92 1.64 0.09 9.61
C PHE A 92 2.37 -0.19 10.91
N SER A 93 1.66 -0.32 12.05
CA SER A 93 2.30 -0.74 13.31
C SER A 93 2.86 -2.16 13.18
N PHE A 94 2.08 -3.10 12.64
CA PHE A 94 2.53 -4.49 12.46
C PHE A 94 3.74 -4.60 11.52
N LEU A 95 3.71 -3.92 10.37
CA LEU A 95 4.83 -3.91 9.44
C LEU A 95 6.06 -3.24 10.03
N ASN A 96 5.88 -2.16 10.80
CA ASN A 96 6.97 -1.47 11.48
C ASN A 96 7.63 -2.37 12.53
N ASP A 97 6.84 -3.09 13.32
CA ASP A 97 7.34 -4.03 14.34
C ASP A 97 8.03 -5.26 13.72
N THR A 98 7.65 -5.63 12.49
CA THR A 98 8.16 -6.83 11.80
C THR A 98 9.47 -6.57 11.05
N ILE A 99 9.52 -5.54 10.20
CA ILE A 99 10.70 -5.21 9.38
C ILE A 99 11.11 -3.74 9.55
N GLY A 100 10.18 -2.86 9.89
CA GLY A 100 10.46 -1.43 10.04
C GLY A 100 10.56 -0.69 8.71
N LYS A 101 11.32 0.39 8.71
CA LYS A 101 11.48 1.34 7.59
C LYS A 101 11.99 0.76 6.27
N ASP A 102 12.50 -0.48 6.27
CA ASP A 102 13.07 -1.12 5.08
C ASP A 102 12.09 -2.05 4.38
N VAL A 103 10.87 -2.23 4.91
CA VAL A 103 9.88 -3.19 4.39
C VAL A 103 9.46 -2.94 2.94
N PHE A 104 9.51 -1.68 2.50
CA PHE A 104 9.15 -1.28 1.13
C PHE A 104 10.36 -1.13 0.20
N LYS A 105 11.52 -1.66 0.60
CA LYS A 105 12.70 -1.79 -0.25
C LYS A 105 12.78 -3.19 -0.83
N ARG A 106 13.61 -3.35 -1.86
CA ARG A 106 13.87 -4.66 -2.45
C ARG A 106 14.59 -5.58 -1.46
N TRP A 107 14.09 -6.81 -1.30
CA TRP A 107 14.85 -7.87 -0.64
C TRP A 107 15.95 -8.39 -1.56
N HIS A 108 17.13 -8.57 -1.01
CA HIS A 108 18.23 -9.26 -1.66
C HIS A 108 18.58 -10.51 -0.85
N GLY A 109 18.39 -11.67 -1.48
CA GLY A 109 18.72 -12.97 -0.87
C GLY A 109 20.21 -13.08 -0.57
N ASP A 110 21.05 -12.51 -1.44
CA ASP A 110 22.48 -12.32 -1.16
C ASP A 110 22.68 -11.24 -0.08
N GLY A 111 23.26 -11.66 1.04
CA GLY A 111 23.39 -10.85 2.26
C GLY A 111 22.11 -10.70 3.09
N LYS A 112 21.02 -11.42 2.75
CA LYS A 112 19.76 -11.52 3.52
C LYS A 112 19.27 -10.17 4.09
N ARG A 113 19.14 -9.15 3.23
CA ARG A 113 18.75 -7.80 3.65
C ARG A 113 17.88 -7.06 2.64
N PHE A 114 17.06 -6.16 3.17
CA PHE A 114 16.35 -5.14 2.39
C PHE A 114 17.28 -3.97 2.09
N LYS A 115 17.40 -3.57 0.81
CA LYS A 115 18.26 -2.44 0.41
C LYS A 115 17.72 -1.72 -0.83
N GLY A 116 18.29 -0.54 -1.09
CA GLY A 116 17.90 0.32 -2.20
C GLY A 116 16.87 1.37 -1.81
N LYS A 117 16.24 1.96 -2.82
CA LYS A 117 15.25 3.03 -2.67
C LYS A 117 13.89 2.46 -2.25
N PHE A 118 13.06 3.29 -1.61
CA PHE A 118 11.64 3.01 -1.42
C PHE A 118 10.97 2.74 -2.77
N MET A 119 10.17 1.67 -2.85
CA MET A 119 9.45 1.27 -4.06
C MET A 119 7.95 1.41 -3.83
N VAL A 120 7.30 2.30 -4.60
CA VAL A 120 5.84 2.52 -4.52
C VAL A 120 5.07 1.22 -4.80
N SER A 121 5.55 0.41 -5.74
CA SER A 121 4.96 -0.90 -6.05
C SER A 121 5.03 -1.87 -4.85
N ALA A 122 6.16 -1.90 -4.13
CA ALA A 122 6.30 -2.70 -2.91
C ALA A 122 5.39 -2.18 -1.80
N TYR A 123 5.32 -0.86 -1.62
CA TYR A 123 4.38 -0.22 -0.70
C TYR A 123 2.94 -0.65 -0.97
N GLN A 124 2.48 -0.48 -2.20
CA GLN A 124 1.11 -0.82 -2.52
C GLN A 124 0.85 -2.32 -2.35
N THR A 125 1.77 -3.19 -2.81
CA THR A 125 1.57 -4.64 -2.76
C THR A 125 1.55 -5.16 -1.33
N ILE A 126 2.54 -4.77 -0.52
CA ILE A 126 2.69 -5.25 0.85
C ILE A 126 1.63 -4.60 1.75
N ALA A 127 1.50 -3.26 1.75
CA ALA A 127 0.59 -2.60 2.67
C ALA A 127 -0.88 -2.98 2.38
N VAL A 128 -1.30 -2.98 1.12
CA VAL A 128 -2.69 -3.35 0.77
C VAL A 128 -2.93 -4.83 1.05
N GLY A 129 -2.03 -5.72 0.62
CA GLY A 129 -2.15 -7.16 0.86
C GLY A 129 -2.27 -7.50 2.35
N VAL A 130 -1.37 -6.98 3.18
CA VAL A 130 -1.41 -7.22 4.63
C VAL A 130 -2.67 -6.64 5.25
N SER A 131 -3.05 -5.42 4.87
CA SER A 131 -4.24 -4.76 5.43
C SER A 131 -5.55 -5.49 5.16
N LYS A 132 -5.63 -6.30 4.08
CA LYS A 132 -6.82 -7.10 3.73
C LYS A 132 -6.94 -8.37 4.56
N HIS A 133 -5.84 -8.84 5.14
CA HIS A 133 -5.75 -10.13 5.84
C HIS A 133 -5.33 -9.98 7.31
N LEU A 134 -5.46 -8.79 7.91
CA LEU A 134 -5.02 -8.56 9.31
C LEU A 134 -5.62 -9.56 10.30
N ASP A 135 -6.92 -9.83 10.21
CA ASP A 135 -7.61 -10.71 11.17
C ASP A 135 -7.12 -12.16 11.07
N THR A 136 -6.82 -12.64 9.85
CA THR A 136 -6.32 -14.00 9.63
C THR A 136 -4.83 -14.11 9.97
N ILE A 137 -4.03 -13.10 9.63
CA ILE A 137 -2.62 -12.99 10.03
C ILE A 137 -2.50 -12.99 11.56
N ALA A 138 -3.42 -12.32 12.26
CA ALA A 138 -3.46 -12.28 13.72
C ALA A 138 -3.71 -13.64 14.40
N GLN A 139 -4.07 -14.69 13.64
CA GLN A 139 -4.22 -16.06 14.16
C GLN A 139 -2.97 -16.93 13.94
N ILE A 140 -1.98 -16.45 13.18
CA ILE A 140 -0.75 -17.19 12.93
C ILE A 140 0.11 -17.25 14.19
N LYS A 141 0.79 -18.37 14.44
CA LYS A 141 1.83 -18.47 15.46
C LYS A 141 3.14 -17.91 14.90
N LYS A 142 3.87 -17.08 15.67
CA LYS A 142 5.09 -16.39 15.19
C LYS A 142 4.82 -15.51 13.96
N GLN A 143 3.83 -14.62 14.10
CA GLN A 143 3.33 -13.76 13.01
C GLN A 143 4.42 -12.88 12.39
N PRO A 144 5.32 -12.24 13.17
CA PRO A 144 6.39 -11.43 12.59
C PRO A 144 7.32 -12.26 11.70
N GLU A 145 7.69 -13.47 12.12
CA GLU A 145 8.55 -14.35 11.35
C GLU A 145 7.87 -14.83 10.06
N TRP A 146 6.61 -15.28 10.15
CA TRP A 146 5.83 -15.67 8.98
C TRP A 146 5.68 -14.51 7.98
N MET A 147 5.39 -13.31 8.48
CA MET A 147 5.23 -12.13 7.63
C MET A 147 6.55 -11.74 6.95
N ARG A 148 7.67 -11.80 7.69
CA ARG A 148 8.99 -11.58 7.11
C ARG A 148 9.28 -12.57 5.98
N GLU A 149 9.07 -13.87 6.22
CA GLU A 149 9.26 -14.91 5.21
C GLU A 149 8.38 -14.69 3.98
N LYS A 150 7.10 -14.33 4.16
CA LYS A 150 6.19 -14.00 3.06
C LYS A 150 6.67 -12.82 2.24
N ILE A 151 7.13 -11.75 2.88
CA ILE A 151 7.68 -10.58 2.18
C ILE A 151 8.99 -10.95 1.48
N GLU A 152 9.83 -11.82 2.03
CA GLU A 152 11.03 -12.30 1.32
C GLU A 152 10.68 -13.16 0.10
N GLN A 153 9.65 -14.01 0.20
CA GLN A 153 9.14 -14.83 -0.90
C GLN A 153 8.53 -13.99 -2.03
N LEU A 154 7.94 -12.83 -1.70
CA LEU A 154 7.43 -11.87 -2.69
C LEU A 154 8.49 -11.54 -3.75
N TRP A 155 9.73 -11.31 -3.32
CA TRP A 155 10.84 -10.94 -4.20
C TRP A 155 11.42 -12.11 -4.99
N LYS A 156 11.12 -13.36 -4.58
CA LYS A 156 11.45 -14.56 -5.34
C LYS A 156 10.36 -14.93 -6.35
N ASN A 157 9.20 -14.27 -6.29
CA ASN A 157 8.12 -14.49 -7.24
C ASN A 157 8.52 -13.91 -8.61
N ASN A 158 8.64 -14.80 -9.61
CA ASN A 158 9.04 -14.43 -10.96
C ASN A 158 8.05 -13.49 -11.63
N SER A 159 6.75 -13.63 -11.38
CA SER A 159 5.72 -12.72 -11.91
C SER A 159 5.93 -11.32 -11.35
N TYR A 160 6.04 -11.18 -10.03
CA TYR A 160 6.29 -9.90 -9.38
C TYR A 160 7.59 -9.24 -9.87
N SER A 161 8.70 -10.00 -9.91
CA SER A 161 10.00 -9.49 -10.37
C SER A 161 9.99 -9.04 -11.83
N LYS A 162 9.29 -9.77 -12.72
CA LYS A 162 9.19 -9.44 -14.14
C LYS A 162 8.45 -8.11 -14.38
N TYR A 163 7.42 -7.83 -13.59
CA TYR A 163 6.66 -6.59 -13.70
C TYR A 163 7.43 -5.37 -13.14
N LEU A 164 8.48 -5.57 -12.33
CA LEU A 164 9.32 -4.49 -11.82
C LEU A 164 10.42 -4.03 -12.79
N THR A 165 10.83 -4.86 -13.76
CA THR A 165 11.96 -4.59 -14.67
C THR A 165 11.59 -3.91 -15.99
N GLY A 166 10.30 -3.72 -16.29
CA GLY A 166 9.82 -3.01 -17.48
C GLY A 166 9.93 -1.49 -17.29
N GLY A 167 11.12 -0.94 -17.56
CA GLY A 167 11.58 0.42 -17.24
C GLY A 167 10.79 1.63 -17.78
N THR A 168 9.54 1.47 -18.22
CA THR A 168 8.67 2.55 -18.70
C THR A 168 7.20 2.42 -18.28
N TYR A 169 6.84 1.38 -17.52
CA TYR A 169 5.46 1.17 -17.02
C TYR A 169 5.43 0.94 -15.51
N GLY A 170 6.30 1.62 -14.76
CA GLY A 170 6.52 1.46 -13.32
C GLY A 170 5.32 1.74 -12.39
N ALA A 171 4.15 2.02 -12.96
CA ALA A 171 2.90 2.23 -12.24
C ALA A 171 1.77 1.28 -12.69
N MET A 172 2.04 0.29 -13.57
CA MET A 172 0.98 -0.62 -14.04
C MET A 172 0.59 -1.71 -13.03
N GLN A 173 -0.62 -1.50 -12.50
CA GLN A 173 -1.64 -2.46 -12.05
C GLN A 173 -1.23 -3.41 -10.93
N LEU A 174 -1.59 -3.08 -9.69
CA LEU A 174 -1.59 -4.05 -8.59
C LEU A 174 -2.34 -5.34 -8.92
N ALA A 175 -3.42 -5.24 -9.70
CA ALA A 175 -4.15 -6.39 -10.21
C ALA A 175 -3.31 -7.35 -11.07
N LYS A 176 -2.21 -6.86 -11.68
CA LYS A 176 -1.25 -7.70 -12.44
C LYS A 176 -0.01 -8.03 -11.62
N LEU A 177 0.33 -7.20 -10.63
CA LEU A 177 1.55 -7.39 -9.84
C LEU A 177 1.48 -8.63 -8.96
N LEU A 178 0.32 -8.94 -8.34
CA LEU A 178 0.01 -10.21 -7.66
C LEU A 178 -1.50 -10.34 -7.35
N PRO A 179 -2.03 -11.57 -7.20
CA PRO A 179 -3.36 -11.80 -6.65
C PRO A 179 -3.48 -11.24 -5.23
N GLU A 180 -4.65 -10.71 -4.89
CA GLU A 180 -4.94 -10.18 -3.54
C GLU A 180 -4.71 -11.21 -2.42
N ASP A 181 -4.73 -12.50 -2.77
CA ASP A 181 -4.54 -13.63 -1.87
C ASP A 181 -3.08 -13.94 -1.50
N PHE A 182 -2.06 -13.26 -2.06
CA PHE A 182 -0.66 -13.61 -1.76
C PHE A 182 -0.32 -13.53 -0.26
N PHE A 183 -0.89 -12.54 0.43
CA PHE A 183 -0.73 -12.33 1.88
C PHE A 183 -1.80 -13.04 2.71
N ARG A 184 -2.64 -13.88 2.09
CA ARG A 184 -3.56 -14.74 2.82
C ARG A 184 -2.73 -15.86 3.49
N PRO A 185 -2.97 -16.13 4.79
CA PRO A 185 -2.39 -17.27 5.51
C PRO A 185 -2.56 -18.61 4.79
#